data_AF-A0A1G3AKI8-F1
#
_entry.id   AF-A0A1G3AKI8-F1
#
_cell.length_a   1.000
_cell.length_b   1.000
_cell.length_c   1.000
_cell.angle_alpha   90.00
_cell.angle_beta   90.00
_cell.angle_gamma   90.00
#
_symmetry.space_group_name_H-M   'P 1'
#
loop_
_entity.id
_entity.type
_entity.pdbx_description
1 polymer ?
#
loop_
_entity_poly.entity_id
_entity_poly.type
_entity_poly.pdbx_seq_one_letter_code
_entity_poly.pdbx_strand_id
1 'polypeptide(L)'
;MLKAIVQREILEYLKSSKFLIGLCLTVVLVGMSTFINIGDYQQRRQDYLDATQNLTENFGVKIFRKPQILSTLVQGRDRELGSQVEFSYLHLPMQASGYMGEFASQHHRYVSGFTSVDFAFVVRVVLSLMVIFLAYNSISEEMAQGTLRLALANALPRGQLLFGKFLGGLFVILGCLTIATLVAVLVMVLHPVILLDRETYLRILGIWSISALYLGAFFTLSLLVSTIFNRPSIGLLVLLQVWIVVIVIYPNVSVILSRHLMELPGREELEDRKRALFEPYERQYNETVKAFRKMVESNEIDMEPSRKNLEVNAQRTELYHRIDGEYSRQLTRQMLFARNIGLLSPSVLYDSVIQRLACTDIREFDKFMEGVERHWHKDVERAKLMYTDYKAYREYKMPEFTYTIQSAAESLVHTLPQWIVLFLLSAVFFAGAHAVLMRKSIR
;
A
#
# COMPACT_ATOMS: atom_id res chain seq x y z
N MET A 1 40.24 1.99 16.51
CA MET A 1 39.36 2.49 17.60
C MET A 1 37.87 2.37 17.24
N LEU A 2 37.38 2.94 16.12
CA LEU A 2 35.96 2.83 15.72
C LEU A 2 35.40 1.39 15.71
N LYS A 3 36.13 0.43 15.12
CA LYS A 3 35.73 -1.00 15.12
C LYS A 3 35.46 -1.55 16.52
N ALA A 4 36.29 -1.19 17.51
CA ALA A 4 36.13 -1.64 18.88
C ALA A 4 34.87 -1.05 19.55
N ILE A 5 34.57 0.22 19.27
CA ILE A 5 33.33 0.87 19.73
C ILE A 5 32.12 0.13 19.13
N VAL A 6 32.12 -0.09 17.81
CA VAL A 6 31.03 -0.79 17.13
C VAL A 6 30.82 -2.20 17.70
N GLN A 7 31.89 -2.98 17.90
CA GLN A 7 31.80 -4.32 18.47
C GLN A 7 31.26 -4.30 19.91
N ARG A 8 31.70 -3.35 20.73
CA ARG A 8 31.19 -3.17 22.10
C ARG A 8 29.69 -2.89 22.10
N GLU A 9 29.25 -1.93 21.29
CA GLU A 9 27.83 -1.53 21.21
C GLU A 9 26.96 -2.69 20.70
N ILE A 10 27.41 -3.44 19.68
CA ILE A 10 26.70 -4.64 19.21
C ILE A 10 26.51 -5.64 20.35
N LEU A 11 27.57 -5.95 21.10
CA LEU A 11 27.50 -6.90 22.21
C LEU A 11 26.57 -6.42 23.33
N GLU A 12 26.57 -5.11 23.62
CA GLU A 12 25.71 -4.51 24.63
C GLU A 12 24.22 -4.63 24.25
N TYR A 13 23.86 -4.27 23.01
CA TYR A 13 22.49 -4.45 22.53
C TYR A 13 22.06 -5.91 22.49
N LEU A 14 22.92 -6.81 21.98
CA LEU A 14 22.60 -8.25 21.89
C LEU A 14 22.37 -8.90 23.28
N LYS A 15 23.07 -8.43 24.32
CA LYS A 15 22.89 -8.90 25.70
C LYS A 15 21.69 -8.27 26.40
N SER A 16 21.08 -7.24 25.81
CA SER A 16 19.93 -6.57 26.40
C SER A 16 18.69 -7.46 26.36
N SER A 17 18.01 -7.61 27.50
CA SER A 17 16.70 -8.28 27.55
C SER A 17 15.67 -7.60 26.63
N LYS A 18 15.77 -6.27 26.47
CA LYS A 18 14.92 -5.48 25.57
C LYS A 18 15.02 -5.98 24.12
N PHE A 19 16.25 -6.27 23.67
CA PHE A 19 16.49 -6.78 22.32
C PHE A 19 15.93 -8.19 22.16
N LEU A 20 16.21 -9.10 23.11
CA LEU A 20 15.73 -10.48 23.04
C LEU A 20 14.19 -10.56 22.99
N ILE A 21 13.52 -9.80 23.86
CA ILE A 21 12.05 -9.72 23.89
C ILE A 21 11.53 -9.13 22.57
N GLY A 22 12.12 -8.03 22.10
CA GLY A 22 11.74 -7.39 20.84
C GLY A 22 11.94 -8.28 19.61
N LEU A 23 13.05 -9.03 19.56
CA LEU A 23 13.35 -9.99 18.50
C LEU A 23 12.34 -11.14 18.51
N CYS A 24 12.08 -11.75 19.68
CA CYS A 24 11.11 -12.84 19.81
C CYS A 24 9.71 -12.37 19.40
N LEU A 25 9.26 -11.23 19.91
CA LEU A 25 7.97 -10.63 19.55
C LEU A 25 7.87 -10.39 18.05
N THR A 26 8.90 -9.81 17.44
CA THR A 26 8.92 -9.52 15.99
C THR A 26 8.85 -10.81 15.18
N VAL A 27 9.66 -11.81 15.51
CA VAL A 27 9.69 -13.09 14.80
C VAL A 27 8.33 -13.80 14.88
N VAL A 28 7.73 -13.85 16.08
CA VAL A 28 6.41 -14.46 16.28
C VAL A 28 5.34 -13.70 15.49
N LEU A 29 5.30 -12.36 15.59
CA LEU A 29 4.31 -11.55 14.88
C LEU A 29 4.46 -11.64 13.36
N VAL A 30 5.68 -11.56 12.82
CA VAL A 30 5.92 -11.68 11.37
C VAL A 30 5.62 -13.09 10.88
N GLY A 31 6.06 -14.13 11.60
CA GLY A 31 5.76 -15.51 11.23
C GLY A 31 4.25 -15.79 11.22
N MET A 32 3.55 -15.41 12.28
CA MET A 32 2.11 -15.62 12.42
C MET A 32 1.30 -14.80 11.42
N SER A 33 1.61 -13.50 11.24
CA SER A 33 0.93 -12.65 10.25
C SER A 33 1.13 -13.16 8.83
N THR A 34 2.37 -13.50 8.44
CA THR A 34 2.66 -14.04 7.12
C THR A 34 1.90 -15.35 6.90
N PHE A 35 1.87 -16.25 7.88
CA PHE A 35 1.11 -17.50 7.80
C PHE A 35 -0.39 -17.27 7.59
N ILE A 36 -1.01 -16.37 8.37
CA ILE A 36 -2.43 -16.01 8.24
C ILE A 36 -2.70 -15.42 6.85
N ASN A 37 -1.83 -14.53 6.38
CA ASN A 37 -2.00 -13.83 5.10
C ASN A 37 -1.80 -14.76 3.89
N ILE A 38 -1.01 -15.83 4.03
CA ILE A 38 -0.87 -16.87 3.01
C ILE A 38 -2.17 -17.64 2.84
N GLY A 39 -2.84 -18.01 3.94
CA GLY A 39 -4.16 -18.67 3.86
C GLY A 39 -5.19 -17.80 3.13
N ASP A 40 -5.17 -16.51 3.40
CA ASP A 40 -6.01 -15.53 2.72
C ASP A 40 -5.66 -15.35 1.22
N TYR A 41 -4.37 -15.30 0.89
CA TYR A 41 -3.92 -15.28 -0.51
C TYR A 41 -4.32 -16.57 -1.24
N GLN A 42 -4.22 -17.73 -0.59
CA GLN A 42 -4.62 -19.01 -1.16
C GLN A 42 -6.11 -19.02 -1.48
N GLN A 43 -6.96 -18.55 -0.57
CA GLN A 43 -8.40 -18.43 -0.83
C GLN A 43 -8.67 -17.51 -2.02
N ARG A 44 -8.06 -16.32 -2.06
CA ARG A 44 -8.22 -15.38 -3.19
C ARG A 44 -7.75 -15.97 -4.51
N ARG A 45 -6.68 -16.76 -4.49
CA ARG A 45 -6.16 -17.43 -5.68
C ARG A 45 -7.10 -18.54 -6.14
N GLN A 46 -7.71 -19.29 -5.24
CA GLN A 46 -8.73 -20.29 -5.58
C GLN A 46 -9.98 -19.61 -6.13
N ASP A 47 -10.51 -18.60 -5.45
CA ASP A 47 -11.64 -17.79 -5.91
C ASP A 47 -11.39 -17.26 -7.34
N TYR A 48 -10.17 -16.77 -7.62
CA TYR A 48 -9.76 -16.32 -8.96
C TYR A 48 -9.75 -17.46 -9.99
N LEU A 49 -9.17 -18.63 -9.65
CA LEU A 49 -9.09 -19.77 -10.57
C LEU A 49 -10.47 -20.34 -10.88
N ASP A 50 -11.29 -20.55 -9.85
CA ASP A 50 -12.65 -21.09 -9.97
C ASP A 50 -13.52 -20.14 -10.79
N ALA A 51 -13.38 -18.84 -10.57
CA ALA A 51 -14.18 -17.85 -11.29
C ALA A 51 -13.72 -17.63 -12.74
N THR A 52 -12.43 -17.88 -13.03
CA THR A 52 -11.91 -17.89 -14.41
C THR A 52 -12.32 -19.17 -15.16
N GLN A 53 -12.43 -20.32 -14.47
CA GLN A 53 -12.86 -21.58 -15.08
C GLN A 53 -14.37 -21.66 -15.28
N ASN A 54 -15.15 -21.13 -14.34
CA ASN A 54 -16.62 -21.12 -14.38
C ASN A 54 -17.19 -19.85 -15.03
N LEU A 55 -16.47 -19.25 -15.99
CA LEU A 55 -16.98 -18.17 -16.82
C LEU A 55 -18.17 -18.71 -17.63
N THR A 56 -19.37 -18.63 -17.05
CA THR A 56 -20.62 -18.89 -17.73
C THR A 56 -20.90 -17.71 -18.66
N GLU A 57 -21.17 -18.00 -19.93
CA GLU A 57 -21.64 -17.03 -20.93
C GLU A 57 -23.06 -16.57 -20.57
N ASN A 58 -23.19 -15.76 -19.52
CA ASN A 58 -24.40 -15.02 -19.20
C ASN A 58 -24.31 -13.60 -19.79
N PHE A 59 -25.37 -12.79 -19.61
CA PHE A 59 -25.40 -11.38 -20.00
C PHE A 59 -24.34 -10.55 -19.25
N GLY A 60 -23.11 -10.52 -19.76
CA GLY A 60 -22.02 -9.68 -19.26
C GLY A 60 -20.65 -10.38 -19.28
N VAL A 61 -19.60 -9.57 -19.41
CA VAL A 61 -18.21 -10.02 -19.28
C VAL A 61 -17.77 -9.88 -17.83
N LYS A 62 -17.23 -10.95 -17.27
CA LYS A 62 -16.67 -10.98 -15.91
C LYS A 62 -15.15 -11.03 -15.99
N ILE A 63 -14.50 -10.07 -15.35
CA ILE A 63 -13.05 -9.96 -15.23
C ILE A 63 -12.66 -10.09 -13.78
N PHE A 64 -11.72 -10.99 -13.50
CA PHE A 64 -11.17 -11.20 -12.18
C PHE A 64 -9.78 -10.60 -12.07
N ARG A 65 -9.52 -9.91 -10.97
CA ARG A 65 -8.20 -9.36 -10.66
C ARG A 65 -7.35 -10.44 -10.01
N LYS A 66 -6.20 -10.74 -10.61
CA LYS A 66 -5.24 -11.69 -10.05
C LYS A 66 -4.72 -11.18 -8.69
N PRO A 67 -4.77 -11.98 -7.61
CA PRO A 67 -4.24 -11.56 -6.32
C PRO A 67 -2.71 -11.45 -6.35
N GLN A 68 -2.17 -10.47 -5.62
CA GLN A 68 -0.74 -10.21 -5.58
C GLN A 68 -0.04 -11.09 -4.54
N ILE A 69 1.07 -11.75 -4.92
CA ILE A 69 1.83 -12.62 -4.01
C ILE A 69 2.33 -11.83 -2.79
N LEU A 70 2.82 -10.61 -3.00
CA LEU A 70 3.36 -9.78 -1.91
C LEU A 70 2.28 -9.21 -0.98
N SER A 71 0.99 -9.43 -1.28
CA SER A 71 -0.08 -9.16 -0.31
C SER A 71 0.02 -10.07 0.93
N THR A 72 0.81 -11.15 0.88
CA THR A 72 1.11 -11.97 2.07
C THR A 72 1.99 -11.23 3.08
N LEU A 73 2.87 -10.34 2.61
CA LEU A 73 3.73 -9.51 3.45
C LEU A 73 3.08 -8.15 3.73
N VAL A 74 2.54 -7.50 2.70
CA VAL A 74 2.00 -6.14 2.78
C VAL A 74 0.67 -6.10 2.06
N GLN A 75 -0.41 -6.16 2.84
CA GLN A 75 -1.76 -6.21 2.29
C GLN A 75 -2.17 -4.88 1.66
N GLY A 76 -1.67 -3.76 2.19
CA GLY A 76 -1.95 -2.43 1.67
C GLY A 76 -3.45 -2.17 1.53
N ARG A 77 -3.85 -1.66 0.36
CA ARG A 77 -5.26 -1.42 -0.01
C ARG A 77 -5.87 -2.60 -0.76
N ASP A 78 -5.11 -3.65 -1.05
CA ASP A 78 -5.53 -4.75 -1.93
C ASP A 78 -6.80 -5.45 -1.44
N ARG A 79 -7.01 -5.50 -0.12
CA ARG A 79 -8.22 -6.05 0.52
C ARG A 79 -9.48 -5.21 0.31
N GLU A 80 -9.34 -3.89 0.22
CA GLU A 80 -10.48 -2.95 0.15
C GLU A 80 -10.99 -2.77 -1.28
N LEU A 81 -10.18 -3.12 -2.29
CA LEU A 81 -10.39 -2.74 -3.68
C LEU A 81 -11.20 -3.75 -4.51
N GLY A 82 -11.72 -4.82 -3.91
CA GLY A 82 -12.49 -5.85 -4.61
C GLY A 82 -11.66 -6.73 -5.56
N SER A 83 -12.27 -7.80 -6.06
CA SER A 83 -11.57 -8.83 -6.86
C SER A 83 -12.22 -9.13 -8.21
N GLN A 84 -13.43 -8.63 -8.45
CA GLN A 84 -14.21 -8.93 -9.66
C GLN A 84 -14.82 -7.65 -10.23
N VAL A 85 -14.82 -7.53 -11.56
CA VAL A 85 -15.61 -6.55 -12.29
C VAL A 85 -16.50 -7.28 -13.28
N GLU A 86 -17.79 -6.98 -13.24
CA GLU A 86 -18.77 -7.45 -14.22
C GLU A 86 -19.32 -6.26 -14.98
N PHE A 87 -19.29 -6.34 -16.30
CA PHE A 87 -19.74 -5.27 -17.18
C PHE A 87 -20.50 -5.81 -18.38
N SER A 88 -21.23 -4.91 -19.04
CA SER A 88 -21.83 -5.12 -20.36
C SER A 88 -21.97 -3.77 -21.06
N TYR A 89 -22.50 -3.75 -22.28
CA TYR A 89 -22.87 -2.49 -22.94
C TYR A 89 -23.93 -1.67 -22.17
N LEU A 90 -24.56 -2.22 -21.14
CA LEU A 90 -25.52 -1.51 -20.28
C LEU A 90 -24.89 -0.88 -19.02
N HIS A 91 -23.73 -1.37 -18.59
CA HIS A 91 -23.15 -1.01 -17.29
C HIS A 91 -21.63 -1.28 -17.25
N LEU A 92 -20.86 -0.29 -16.80
CA LEU A 92 -19.42 -0.37 -16.59
C LEU A 92 -19.07 0.27 -15.23
N PRO A 93 -18.82 -0.53 -14.18
CA PRO A 93 -18.58 0.02 -12.85
C PRO A 93 -17.18 0.62 -12.70
N MET A 94 -17.03 1.59 -11.80
CA MET A 94 -15.75 2.18 -11.40
C MET A 94 -15.13 1.52 -10.15
N GLN A 95 -15.81 0.54 -9.57
CA GLN A 95 -15.35 -0.20 -8.39
C GLN A 95 -15.50 -1.69 -8.66
N ALA A 96 -14.56 -2.49 -8.15
CA ALA A 96 -14.68 -3.93 -8.20
C ALA A 96 -15.52 -4.44 -7.02
N SER A 97 -16.30 -5.48 -7.27
CA SER A 97 -17.06 -6.22 -6.28
C SER A 97 -16.26 -7.41 -5.75
N GLY A 98 -16.82 -8.10 -4.74
CA GLY A 98 -16.19 -9.26 -4.12
C GLY A 98 -15.10 -8.91 -3.11
N TYR A 99 -14.58 -9.96 -2.46
CA TYR A 99 -13.59 -10.02 -1.37
C TYR A 99 -13.85 -9.13 -0.11
N MET A 100 -14.17 -7.84 -0.27
CA MET A 100 -14.77 -6.91 0.72
C MET A 100 -15.53 -5.69 0.10
N GLY A 101 -15.82 -5.68 -1.21
CA GLY A 101 -16.61 -4.63 -1.87
C GLY A 101 -18.11 -4.69 -1.55
N GLU A 102 -18.90 -3.73 -2.06
CA GLU A 102 -20.34 -3.51 -1.76
C GLU A 102 -21.25 -4.73 -2.07
N PHE A 103 -20.71 -5.77 -2.71
CA PHE A 103 -21.32 -7.10 -2.87
C PHE A 103 -20.36 -8.18 -2.35
N ALA A 104 -20.50 -8.51 -1.07
CA ALA A 104 -19.66 -9.49 -0.39
C ALA A 104 -19.86 -10.91 -0.94
N SER A 105 -18.75 -11.64 -1.11
CA SER A 105 -18.74 -13.08 -1.38
C SER A 105 -19.45 -13.85 -0.26
N GLN A 106 -20.28 -14.85 -0.60
CA GLN A 106 -21.08 -15.67 0.33
C GLN A 106 -20.27 -16.52 1.34
N HIS A 107 -18.94 -16.51 1.27
CA HIS A 107 -18.09 -17.26 2.19
C HIS A 107 -17.94 -16.51 3.52
N HIS A 108 -18.42 -17.13 4.61
CA HIS A 108 -18.24 -16.66 5.98
C HIS A 108 -16.74 -16.45 6.29
N ARG A 109 -16.34 -15.20 6.53
CA ARG A 109 -14.93 -14.84 6.79
C ARG A 109 -14.78 -14.27 8.20
N TYR A 110 -14.15 -15.04 9.08
CA TYR A 110 -13.95 -14.78 10.50
C TYR A 110 -13.03 -13.58 10.85
N VAL A 111 -12.54 -12.82 9.87
CA VAL A 111 -11.49 -11.78 10.06
C VAL A 111 -11.89 -10.41 9.47
N SER A 112 -13.17 -10.17 9.18
CA SER A 112 -13.62 -8.96 8.46
C SER A 112 -13.51 -7.63 9.22
N GLY A 113 -13.17 -7.63 10.51
CA GLY A 113 -13.20 -6.43 11.36
C GLY A 113 -11.85 -5.88 11.86
N PHE A 114 -10.73 -6.59 11.66
CA PHE A 114 -9.43 -6.13 12.16
C PHE A 114 -8.58 -5.53 11.04
N THR A 115 -7.98 -4.37 11.30
CA THR A 115 -6.85 -3.87 10.48
C THR A 115 -5.83 -5.00 10.40
N SER A 116 -5.50 -5.44 9.20
CA SER A 116 -4.64 -6.59 9.01
C SER A 116 -3.27 -6.35 9.62
N VAL A 117 -2.90 -7.17 10.60
CA VAL A 117 -1.52 -7.24 11.07
C VAL A 117 -0.70 -7.89 9.97
N ASP A 118 0.18 -7.12 9.34
CA ASP A 118 1.07 -7.55 8.26
C ASP A 118 2.52 -7.12 8.54
N PHE A 119 3.47 -7.49 7.67
CA PHE A 119 4.88 -7.14 7.85
C PHE A 119 5.08 -5.63 7.93
N ALA A 120 4.35 -4.86 7.12
CA ALA A 120 4.41 -3.41 7.12
C ALA A 120 3.99 -2.84 8.48
N PHE A 121 2.89 -3.34 9.06
CA PHE A 121 2.45 -2.98 10.40
C PHE A 121 3.50 -3.30 11.48
N VAL A 122 4.08 -4.51 11.44
CA VAL A 122 5.10 -4.92 12.44
C VAL A 122 6.31 -4.01 12.38
N VAL A 123 6.82 -3.68 11.18
CA VAL A 123 7.94 -2.73 11.05
C VAL A 123 7.53 -1.33 11.52
N ARG A 124 6.39 -0.82 11.02
CA ARG A 124 5.92 0.54 11.28
C ARG A 124 5.69 0.81 12.75
N VAL A 125 5.10 -0.15 13.47
CA VAL A 125 4.64 0.00 14.86
C VAL A 125 5.58 -0.69 15.84
N VAL A 126 5.79 -2.00 15.70
CA VAL A 126 6.49 -2.80 16.71
C VAL A 126 8.00 -2.57 16.66
N LEU A 127 8.61 -2.66 15.48
CA LEU A 127 10.06 -2.45 15.35
C LEU A 127 10.44 -0.98 15.57
N SER A 128 9.64 -0.01 15.13
CA SER A 128 9.94 1.41 15.42
C SER A 128 9.92 1.71 16.93
N LEU A 129 8.97 1.15 17.68
CA LEU A 129 8.96 1.22 19.15
C LEU A 129 10.15 0.51 19.76
N MET A 130 10.49 -0.69 19.29
CA MET A 130 11.66 -1.44 19.76
C MET A 130 12.94 -0.62 19.57
N VAL A 131 13.10 0.03 18.42
CA VAL A 131 14.23 0.93 18.13
C VAL A 131 14.31 2.06 19.16
N ILE A 132 13.18 2.70 19.49
CA ILE A 132 13.12 3.74 20.52
C ILE A 132 13.57 3.17 21.87
N PHE A 133 13.03 2.01 22.29
CA PHE A 133 13.36 1.41 23.59
C PHE A 133 14.84 0.96 23.70
N LEU A 134 15.48 0.62 22.59
CA LEU A 134 16.90 0.30 22.55
C LEU A 134 17.76 1.56 22.62
N ALA A 135 17.38 2.63 21.93
CA ALA A 135 18.26 3.77 21.70
C ALA A 135 18.02 4.98 22.62
N TYR A 136 16.87 5.09 23.30
CA TYR A 136 16.50 6.29 24.08
C TYR A 136 17.53 6.68 25.15
N ASN A 137 18.18 5.69 25.76
CA ASN A 137 19.13 5.86 26.86
C ASN A 137 20.60 5.79 26.44
N SER A 138 20.88 5.54 25.14
CA SER A 138 22.20 5.22 24.59
C SER A 138 23.34 6.18 24.95
N ILE A 139 23.03 7.48 25.14
CA ILE A 139 24.00 8.53 25.50
C ILE A 139 23.63 9.13 26.85
N SER A 140 22.35 9.34 27.14
CA SER A 140 21.89 9.90 28.42
C SER A 140 22.27 9.06 29.63
N GLU A 141 22.32 7.72 29.49
CA GLU A 141 22.73 6.84 30.59
C GLU A 141 24.23 6.91 30.86
N GLU A 142 25.07 6.86 29.81
CA GLU A 142 26.53 7.03 29.95
C GLU A 142 26.88 8.43 30.52
N MET A 143 26.10 9.46 30.16
CA MET A 143 26.22 10.79 30.76
C MET A 143 25.89 10.78 32.26
N ALA A 144 24.78 10.15 32.64
CA ALA A 144 24.31 10.10 34.03
C ALA A 144 25.25 9.29 34.94
N GLN A 145 25.83 8.19 34.42
CA GLN A 145 26.77 7.34 35.14
C GLN A 145 28.21 7.88 35.14
N GLY A 146 28.48 8.97 34.42
CA GLY A 146 29.83 9.54 34.30
C GLY A 146 30.80 8.72 33.44
N THR A 147 30.38 7.57 32.91
CA THR A 147 31.20 6.70 32.05
C THR A 147 31.54 7.36 30.73
N LEU A 148 30.68 8.26 30.23
CA LEU A 148 30.99 9.08 29.04
C LEU A 148 32.20 10.00 29.28
N ARG A 149 32.34 10.56 30.50
CA ARG A 149 33.48 11.42 30.85
C ARG A 149 34.77 10.60 30.87
N LEU A 150 34.71 9.40 31.46
CA LEU A 150 35.85 8.48 31.52
C LEU A 150 36.28 8.01 30.12
N ALA A 151 35.32 7.73 29.23
CA ALA A 151 35.60 7.34 27.86
C ALA A 151 36.26 8.48 27.05
N LEU A 152 35.83 9.72 27.26
CA LEU A 152 36.37 10.91 26.59
C LEU A 152 37.66 11.46 27.23
N ALA A 153 38.06 10.95 28.40
CA ALA A 153 39.37 11.25 28.99
C ALA A 153 40.52 10.57 28.23
N ASN A 154 40.22 9.47 27.52
CA ASN A 154 41.10 8.93 26.49
C ASN A 154 40.99 9.79 25.22
N ALA A 155 42.01 9.80 24.35
CA ALA A 155 42.06 10.58 23.10
C ALA A 155 41.05 10.09 22.02
N LEU A 156 39.77 10.01 22.38
CA LEU A 156 38.66 9.55 21.57
C LEU A 156 37.82 10.76 21.10
N PRO A 157 37.79 11.05 19.79
CA PRO A 157 36.97 12.12 19.25
C PRO A 157 35.48 11.85 19.51
N ARG A 158 34.75 12.86 20.01
CA ARG A 158 33.30 12.75 20.29
C ARG A 158 32.50 12.30 19.07
N GLY A 159 32.88 12.75 17.88
CA GLY A 159 32.25 12.33 16.61
C GLY A 159 32.47 10.85 16.29
N GLN A 160 33.65 10.29 16.58
CA GLN A 160 33.91 8.85 16.38
C GLN A 160 33.12 7.99 17.36
N LEU A 161 32.93 8.46 18.59
CA LEU A 161 32.08 7.79 19.57
C LEU A 161 30.63 7.73 19.11
N LEU A 162 30.05 8.88 18.73
CA LEU A 162 28.67 8.96 18.24
C LEU A 162 28.47 8.10 16.99
N PHE A 163 29.40 8.15 16.04
CA PHE A 163 29.34 7.34 14.82
C PHE A 163 29.47 5.84 15.11
N GLY A 164 30.30 5.45 16.08
CA GLY A 164 30.41 4.08 16.55
C GLY A 164 29.12 3.56 17.19
N LYS A 165 28.47 4.37 18.04
CA LYS A 165 27.14 4.08 18.59
C LYS A 165 26.09 3.94 17.50
N PHE A 166 26.14 4.84 16.51
CA PHE A 166 25.23 4.79 15.39
C PHE A 166 25.37 3.49 14.59
N LEU A 167 26.58 3.14 14.14
CA LEU A 167 26.81 1.92 13.37
C LEU A 167 26.51 0.65 14.17
N GLY A 168 26.89 0.60 15.45
CA GLY A 168 26.66 -0.56 16.31
C GLY A 168 25.17 -0.84 16.53
N GLY A 169 24.40 0.18 16.90
CA GLY A 169 22.95 0.04 17.07
C GLY A 169 22.22 -0.24 15.75
N LEU A 170 22.61 0.46 14.67
CA LEU A 170 22.03 0.22 13.35
C LEU A 170 22.25 -1.23 12.91
N PHE A 171 23.45 -1.79 13.11
CA PHE A 171 23.75 -3.18 12.75
C PHE A 171 22.82 -4.18 13.47
N VAL A 172 22.56 -3.97 14.76
CA VAL A 172 21.67 -4.85 15.54
C VAL A 172 20.22 -4.73 15.09
N ILE A 173 19.75 -3.51 14.80
CA ILE A 173 18.40 -3.26 14.27
C ILE A 173 18.23 -3.92 12.90
N LEU A 174 19.21 -3.75 12.00
CA LEU A 174 19.20 -4.37 10.68
C LEU A 174 19.28 -5.90 10.77
N GLY A 175 20.03 -6.44 11.74
CA GLY A 175 20.06 -7.87 12.02
C GLY A 175 18.69 -8.39 12.42
N CYS A 176 17.99 -7.71 13.34
CA CYS A 176 16.61 -8.05 13.72
C CYS A 176 15.64 -8.00 12.54
N LEU A 177 15.69 -6.93 11.74
CA LEU A 177 14.87 -6.79 10.53
C LEU A 177 15.16 -7.91 9.51
N THR A 178 16.43 -8.26 9.34
CA THR A 178 16.85 -9.33 8.44
C THR A 178 16.32 -10.68 8.90
N ILE A 179 16.43 -11.00 10.20
CA ILE A 179 15.85 -12.23 10.76
C ILE A 179 14.34 -12.26 10.53
N ALA A 180 13.63 -11.17 10.83
CA ALA A 180 12.18 -11.07 10.60
C ALA A 180 11.82 -11.29 9.12
N THR A 181 12.57 -10.69 8.20
CA THR A 181 12.36 -10.85 6.75
C THR A 181 12.64 -12.27 6.30
N LEU A 182 13.73 -12.89 6.79
CA LEU A 182 14.08 -14.28 6.48
C LEU A 182 13.01 -15.25 6.99
N VAL A 183 12.45 -15.01 8.19
CA VAL A 183 11.32 -15.81 8.70
C VAL A 183 10.11 -15.67 7.78
N ALA A 184 9.76 -14.46 7.36
CA ALA A 184 8.65 -14.25 6.43
C ALA A 184 8.86 -14.98 5.09
N VAL A 185 10.06 -14.86 4.51
CA VAL A 185 10.44 -15.56 3.27
C VAL A 185 10.43 -17.08 3.46
N LEU A 186 10.93 -17.58 4.59
CA LEU A 186 10.91 -19.00 4.91
C LEU A 186 9.47 -19.53 4.96
N VAL A 187 8.56 -18.83 5.65
CA VAL A 187 7.14 -19.21 5.70
C VAL A 187 6.54 -19.21 4.29
N MET A 188 6.90 -18.23 3.44
CA MET A 188 6.42 -18.17 2.05
C MET A 188 6.94 -19.34 1.19
N VAL A 189 8.24 -19.64 1.24
CA VAL A 189 8.87 -20.69 0.42
C VAL A 189 8.42 -22.09 0.84
N LEU A 190 8.12 -22.30 2.12
CA LEU A 190 7.58 -23.57 2.62
C LEU A 190 6.16 -23.85 2.12
N HIS A 191 5.45 -22.85 1.60
CA HIS A 191 4.08 -22.99 1.15
C HIS A 191 3.99 -23.22 -0.38
N PRO A 192 3.44 -24.35 -0.86
CA PRO A 192 3.51 -24.76 -2.27
C PRO A 192 2.73 -23.86 -3.24
N VAL A 193 1.84 -23.02 -2.72
CA VAL A 193 1.00 -22.09 -3.51
C VAL A 193 1.80 -20.85 -3.96
N ILE A 194 2.96 -20.59 -3.36
CA ILE A 194 3.74 -19.37 -3.60
C ILE A 194 4.91 -19.69 -4.54
N LEU A 195 4.95 -18.97 -5.66
CA LEU A 195 6.03 -19.06 -6.64
C LEU A 195 6.78 -17.73 -6.64
N LEU A 196 7.98 -17.72 -6.05
CA LEU A 196 8.83 -16.54 -6.02
C LEU A 196 9.67 -16.47 -7.29
N ASP A 197 9.40 -15.47 -8.12
CA ASP A 197 10.23 -15.15 -9.28
C ASP A 197 11.31 -14.10 -8.93
N ARG A 198 12.21 -13.85 -9.88
CA ARG A 198 13.29 -12.87 -9.72
C ARG A 198 12.76 -11.48 -9.35
N GLU A 199 11.63 -11.08 -9.93
CA GLU A 199 11.02 -9.78 -9.66
C GLU A 199 10.51 -9.67 -8.22
N THR A 200 9.87 -10.73 -7.70
CA THR A 200 9.41 -10.78 -6.31
C THR A 200 10.57 -10.66 -5.33
N TYR A 201 11.71 -11.32 -5.58
CA TYR A 201 12.90 -11.16 -4.73
C TYR A 201 13.45 -9.72 -4.74
N LEU A 202 13.46 -9.05 -5.89
CA LEU A 202 13.87 -7.64 -5.96
C LEU A 202 12.94 -6.72 -5.17
N ARG A 203 11.63 -7.00 -5.19
CA ARG A 203 10.65 -6.26 -4.38
C ARG A 203 10.82 -6.51 -2.90
N ILE A 204 11.07 -7.75 -2.48
CA ILE A 204 11.38 -8.09 -1.08
C ILE A 204 12.64 -7.36 -0.61
N LEU A 205 13.68 -7.29 -1.45
CA LEU A 205 14.88 -6.50 -1.16
C LEU A 205 14.55 -5.00 -1.03
N GLY A 206 13.69 -4.47 -1.90
CA GLY A 206 13.18 -3.10 -1.79
C GLY A 206 12.42 -2.86 -0.48
N ILE A 207 11.54 -3.79 -0.10
CA ILE A 207 10.76 -3.76 1.15
C ILE A 207 11.71 -3.77 2.36
N TRP A 208 12.71 -4.63 2.37
CA TRP A 208 13.75 -4.66 3.40
C TRP A 208 14.52 -3.33 3.46
N SER A 209 14.90 -2.79 2.30
CA SER A 209 15.70 -1.56 2.20
C SER A 209 14.93 -0.33 2.70
N ILE A 210 13.63 -0.19 2.40
CA ILE A 210 12.84 0.93 2.90
C ILE A 210 12.56 0.78 4.40
N SER A 211 12.35 -0.46 4.86
CA SER A 211 12.21 -0.77 6.29
C SER A 211 13.48 -0.42 7.07
N ALA A 212 14.64 -0.74 6.52
CA ALA A 212 15.95 -0.40 7.08
C ALA A 212 16.12 1.12 7.22
N LEU A 213 15.77 1.88 6.17
CA LEU A 213 15.84 3.34 6.19
C LEU A 213 14.87 3.96 7.19
N TYR A 214 13.64 3.45 7.25
CA TYR A 214 12.61 3.86 8.21
C TYR A 214 13.05 3.64 9.66
N LEU A 215 13.57 2.45 9.98
CA LEU A 215 14.08 2.16 11.32
C LEU A 215 15.33 3.00 11.64
N GLY A 216 16.18 3.29 10.65
CA GLY A 216 17.30 4.22 10.76
C GLY A 216 16.86 5.65 11.14
N ALA A 217 15.75 6.13 10.59
CA ALA A 217 15.17 7.43 10.94
C ALA A 217 14.75 7.49 12.42
N PHE A 218 14.05 6.46 12.91
CA PHE A 218 13.68 6.37 14.33
C PHE A 218 14.89 6.20 15.24
N PHE A 219 15.92 5.49 14.78
CA PHE A 219 17.14 5.28 15.56
C PHE A 219 17.93 6.59 15.70
N THR A 220 18.12 7.34 14.61
CA THR A 220 18.78 8.65 14.63
C THR A 220 17.98 9.69 15.41
N LEU A 221 16.65 9.67 15.34
CA LEU A 221 15.77 10.46 16.21
C LEU A 221 15.99 10.12 17.69
N SER A 222 16.06 8.83 18.03
CA SER A 222 16.28 8.37 19.40
C SER A 222 17.66 8.78 19.92
N LEU A 223 18.70 8.68 19.08
CA LEU A 223 20.04 9.20 19.40
C LEU A 223 20.02 10.71 19.66
N LEU A 224 19.36 11.49 18.79
CA LEU A 224 19.20 12.93 18.96
C LEU A 224 18.57 13.26 20.32
N VAL A 225 17.42 12.65 20.65
CA VAL A 225 16.75 12.89 21.92
C VAL A 225 17.63 12.46 23.11
N SER A 226 18.35 11.34 23.00
CA SER A 226 19.31 10.88 24.01
C SER A 226 20.47 11.87 24.25
N THR A 227 20.89 12.62 23.22
CA THR A 227 21.88 13.70 23.39
C THR A 227 21.30 14.97 24.03
N ILE A 228 20.03 15.28 23.77
CA ILE A 228 19.38 16.51 24.27
C ILE A 228 19.10 16.38 25.78
N PHE A 229 18.46 15.29 26.20
CA PHE A 229 18.01 15.13 27.58
C PHE A 229 19.03 14.39 28.45
N ASN A 230 19.29 14.92 29.65
CA ASN A 230 20.22 14.29 30.60
C ASN A 230 19.57 13.14 31.39
N ARG A 231 18.24 13.17 31.56
CA ARG A 231 17.50 12.13 32.28
C ARG A 231 16.86 11.17 31.27
N PRO A 232 17.26 9.87 31.24
CA PRO A 232 16.74 8.91 30.27
C PRO A 232 15.20 8.82 30.27
N SER A 233 14.56 8.90 31.45
CA SER A 233 13.11 8.84 31.59
C SER A 233 12.38 9.97 30.84
N ILE A 234 12.94 11.19 30.84
CA ILE A 234 12.37 12.33 30.10
C ILE A 234 12.54 12.11 28.59
N GLY A 235 13.72 11.65 28.16
CA GLY A 235 13.97 11.32 26.75
C GLY A 235 13.00 10.27 26.21
N LEU A 236 12.72 9.22 27.00
CA LEU A 236 11.73 8.20 26.64
C LEU A 236 10.33 8.79 26.50
N LEU A 237 9.87 9.59 27.48
CA LEU A 237 8.54 10.22 27.42
C LEU A 237 8.38 11.10 26.17
N VAL A 238 9.38 11.90 25.84
CA VAL A 238 9.38 12.75 24.64
C VAL A 238 9.36 11.90 23.37
N LEU A 239 10.17 10.85 23.30
CA LEU A 239 10.17 9.95 22.14
C LEU A 239 8.82 9.27 21.93
N LEU A 240 8.18 8.81 23.01
CA LEU A 240 6.86 8.18 22.92
C LEU A 240 5.79 9.19 22.46
N GLN A 241 5.82 10.43 22.95
CA GLN A 241 4.91 11.48 22.49
C GLN A 241 5.11 11.79 21.00
N VAL A 242 6.35 12.00 20.57
CA VAL A 242 6.68 12.23 19.15
C VAL A 242 6.25 11.04 18.29
N TRP A 243 6.51 9.81 18.76
CA TRP A 243 6.10 8.59 18.08
C TRP A 243 4.57 8.52 17.90
N ILE A 244 3.79 8.78 18.96
CA ILE A 244 2.31 8.81 18.89
C ILE A 244 1.85 9.86 17.88
N VAL A 245 2.44 11.07 17.93
CA VAL A 245 2.07 12.15 17.00
C VAL A 245 2.37 11.73 15.56
N VAL A 246 3.56 11.23 15.28
CA VAL A 246 4.01 10.93 13.92
C VAL A 246 3.32 9.70 13.31
N ILE A 247 3.09 8.65 14.09
CA ILE A 247 2.53 7.38 13.59
C ILE A 247 1.01 7.34 13.68
N VAL A 248 0.41 7.93 14.72
CA VAL A 248 -1.04 7.82 14.96
C VAL A 248 -1.75 9.12 14.61
N ILE A 249 -1.36 10.25 15.18
CA ILE A 249 -2.16 11.49 15.09
C ILE A 249 -2.02 12.12 13.69
N TYR A 250 -0.80 12.34 13.25
CA TYR A 250 -0.49 13.11 12.04
C TYR A 250 -1.07 12.50 10.74
N PRO A 251 -1.00 11.18 10.50
CA PRO A 251 -1.61 10.58 9.31
C PRO A 251 -3.14 10.76 9.30
N ASN A 252 -3.79 10.59 10.45
CA ASN A 252 -5.24 10.76 10.58
C ASN A 252 -5.67 12.21 10.37
N VAL A 253 -4.94 13.17 10.97
CA VAL A 253 -5.17 14.60 10.76
C VAL A 253 -4.98 14.98 9.30
N SER A 254 -3.99 14.41 8.62
CA SER A 254 -3.76 14.67 7.19
C SER A 254 -4.94 14.24 6.32
N VAL A 255 -5.55 13.08 6.62
CA VAL A 255 -6.77 12.62 5.93
C VAL A 255 -7.95 13.53 6.23
N ILE A 256 -8.17 13.89 7.50
CA ILE A 256 -9.27 14.79 7.89
C ILE A 256 -9.13 16.16 7.20
N LEU A 257 -7.94 16.75 7.22
CA LEU A 257 -7.64 18.01 6.54
C LEU A 257 -7.87 17.91 5.03
N SER A 258 -7.47 16.79 4.41
CA SER A 258 -7.71 16.61 2.97
C SER A 258 -9.21 16.59 2.61
N ARG A 259 -10.04 15.97 3.47
CA ARG A 259 -11.49 15.92 3.27
C ARG A 259 -12.16 17.28 3.43
N HIS A 260 -11.66 18.11 4.34
CA HIS A 260 -12.16 19.47 4.54
C HIS A 260 -11.69 20.45 3.47
N LEU A 261 -10.45 20.32 2.99
CA LEU A 261 -9.86 21.26 2.02
C LEU A 261 -10.20 20.91 0.56
N MET A 262 -10.55 19.65 0.28
CA MET A 262 -10.98 19.20 -1.03
C MET A 262 -12.35 18.55 -0.90
N GLU A 263 -13.41 19.33 -1.06
CA GLU A 263 -14.78 18.82 -1.07
C GLU A 263 -14.99 17.90 -2.28
N LEU A 264 -15.60 16.74 -2.03
CA LEU A 264 -16.01 15.80 -3.06
C LEU A 264 -17.51 15.98 -3.31
N PRO A 265 -17.96 15.90 -4.58
CA PRO A 265 -19.38 16.02 -4.89
C PRO A 265 -20.19 14.93 -4.18
N GLY A 266 -21.37 15.30 -3.72
CA GLY A 266 -22.30 14.35 -3.08
C GLY A 266 -22.81 13.30 -4.08
N ARG A 267 -23.35 12.19 -3.56
CA ARG A 267 -23.96 11.15 -4.41
C ARG A 267 -25.08 11.71 -5.30
N GLU A 268 -25.90 12.59 -4.75
CA GLU A 268 -26.98 13.26 -5.50
C GLU A 268 -26.44 14.17 -6.60
N GLU A 269 -25.42 14.97 -6.29
CA GLU A 269 -24.78 15.86 -7.28
C GLU A 269 -24.14 15.07 -8.44
N LEU A 270 -23.54 13.90 -8.16
CA LEU A 270 -23.00 13.02 -9.20
C LEU A 270 -24.10 12.48 -10.12
N GLU A 271 -25.23 12.06 -9.55
CA GLU A 271 -26.37 11.58 -10.33
C GLU A 271 -27.01 12.71 -11.15
N ASP A 272 -27.10 13.93 -10.62
CA ASP A 272 -27.59 15.09 -11.36
C ASP A 272 -26.65 15.46 -12.51
N ARG A 273 -25.33 15.41 -12.31
CA ARG A 273 -24.34 15.61 -13.38
C ARG A 273 -24.47 14.55 -14.47
N LYS A 274 -24.70 13.28 -14.12
CA LYS A 274 -24.96 12.20 -15.08
C LYS A 274 -26.22 12.47 -15.91
N ARG A 275 -27.32 12.86 -15.25
CA ARG A 275 -28.59 13.19 -15.93
C ARG A 275 -28.43 14.39 -16.87
N ALA A 276 -27.82 15.48 -16.40
CA ALA A 276 -27.57 16.67 -17.20
C ALA A 276 -26.69 16.38 -18.43
N LEU A 277 -25.66 15.53 -18.28
CA LEU A 277 -24.82 15.12 -19.41
C LEU A 277 -25.60 14.28 -20.44
N PHE A 278 -26.60 13.52 -20.00
CA PHE A 278 -27.39 12.65 -20.86
C PHE A 278 -28.63 13.32 -21.48
N GLU A 279 -29.09 14.45 -20.92
CA GLU A 279 -30.28 15.20 -21.35
C GLU A 279 -30.37 15.43 -22.87
N PRO A 280 -29.30 15.82 -23.61
CA PRO A 280 -29.38 16.02 -25.06
C PRO A 280 -29.73 14.75 -25.85
N TYR A 281 -29.44 13.58 -25.29
CA TYR A 281 -29.64 12.28 -25.91
C TYR A 281 -30.95 11.60 -25.49
N GLU A 282 -31.66 12.15 -24.51
CA GLU A 282 -32.79 11.49 -23.85
C GLU A 282 -33.95 11.21 -24.81
N ARG A 283 -34.27 12.15 -25.71
CA ARG A 283 -35.33 11.95 -26.73
C ARG A 283 -34.99 10.78 -27.66
N GLN A 284 -33.79 10.81 -28.25
CA GLN A 284 -33.31 9.75 -29.16
C GLN A 284 -33.24 8.40 -28.44
N TYR A 285 -32.76 8.38 -27.20
CA TYR A 285 -32.70 7.19 -26.36
C TYR A 285 -34.09 6.61 -26.16
N ASN A 286 -35.06 7.42 -25.72
CA ASN A 286 -36.42 6.98 -25.45
C ASN A 286 -37.14 6.46 -26.70
N GLU A 287 -36.97 7.13 -27.85
CA GLU A 287 -37.51 6.66 -29.13
C GLU A 287 -36.91 5.31 -29.55
N THR A 288 -35.58 5.17 -29.43
CA THR A 288 -34.86 3.95 -29.79
C THR A 288 -35.25 2.78 -28.88
N VAL A 289 -35.28 2.99 -27.56
CA VAL A 289 -35.68 1.98 -26.59
C VAL A 289 -37.15 1.58 -26.77
N LYS A 290 -38.03 2.53 -27.11
CA LYS A 290 -39.44 2.24 -27.41
C LYS A 290 -39.58 1.41 -28.68
N ALA A 291 -38.83 1.74 -29.74
CA ALA A 291 -38.82 0.97 -30.97
C ALA A 291 -38.30 -0.46 -30.75
N PHE A 292 -37.20 -0.59 -29.99
CA PHE A 292 -36.66 -1.89 -29.59
C PHE A 292 -37.66 -2.71 -28.77
N ARG A 293 -38.29 -2.12 -27.75
CA ARG A 293 -39.31 -2.80 -26.94
C ARG A 293 -40.48 -3.28 -27.80
N LYS A 294 -40.98 -2.44 -28.70
CA LYS A 294 -42.08 -2.81 -29.61
C LYS A 294 -41.71 -4.00 -30.51
N MET A 295 -40.48 -4.04 -31.01
CA MET A 295 -39.97 -5.16 -31.81
C MET A 295 -39.87 -6.46 -31.00
N VAL A 296 -39.37 -6.37 -29.75
CA VAL A 296 -39.33 -7.53 -28.84
C VAL A 296 -40.74 -8.03 -28.53
N GLU A 297 -41.71 -7.13 -28.33
CA GLU A 297 -43.12 -7.46 -28.09
C GLU A 297 -43.83 -8.06 -29.32
N SER A 298 -43.48 -7.61 -30.54
CA SER A 298 -44.01 -8.18 -31.78
C SER A 298 -43.38 -9.52 -32.15
N ASN A 299 -42.34 -9.95 -31.41
CA ASN A 299 -41.56 -11.17 -31.69
C ASN A 299 -40.93 -11.15 -33.11
N GLU A 300 -40.73 -9.95 -33.65
CA GLU A 300 -40.08 -9.72 -34.94
C GLU A 300 -38.56 -9.73 -34.76
N ILE A 301 -37.84 -10.36 -35.67
CA ILE A 301 -36.38 -10.34 -35.68
C ILE A 301 -35.93 -9.21 -36.60
N ASP A 302 -35.77 -8.00 -36.04
CA ASP A 302 -35.17 -6.86 -36.73
C ASP A 302 -33.82 -6.46 -36.10
N MET A 303 -32.79 -6.45 -36.94
CA MET A 303 -31.41 -6.17 -36.55
C MET A 303 -31.18 -4.67 -36.30
N GLU A 304 -31.91 -3.78 -36.98
CA GLU A 304 -31.69 -2.33 -36.90
C GLU A 304 -32.10 -1.73 -35.55
N PRO A 305 -33.32 -1.97 -35.02
CA PRO A 305 -33.71 -1.52 -33.68
C PRO A 305 -32.81 -2.11 -32.59
N SER A 306 -32.36 -3.36 -32.77
CA SER A 306 -31.45 -4.04 -31.84
C SER A 306 -30.07 -3.39 -31.81
N ARG A 307 -29.49 -3.11 -32.99
CA ARG A 307 -28.22 -2.39 -33.13
C ARG A 307 -28.28 -1.00 -32.52
N LYS A 308 -29.31 -0.22 -32.86
CA LYS A 308 -29.50 1.13 -32.32
C LYS A 308 -29.68 1.11 -30.80
N ASN A 309 -30.44 0.16 -30.27
CA ASN A 309 -30.61 0.00 -28.82
C ASN A 309 -29.27 -0.30 -28.11
N LEU A 310 -28.44 -1.15 -28.68
CA LEU A 310 -27.08 -1.39 -28.16
C LEU A 310 -26.25 -0.10 -28.18
N GLU A 311 -26.23 0.63 -29.30
CA GLU A 311 -25.45 1.85 -29.46
C GLU A 311 -25.84 2.94 -28.45
N VAL A 312 -27.14 3.23 -28.29
CA VAL A 312 -27.59 4.27 -27.36
C VAL A 312 -27.37 3.89 -25.90
N ASN A 313 -27.43 2.61 -25.55
CA ASN A 313 -27.10 2.16 -24.20
C ASN A 313 -25.60 2.20 -23.94
N ALA A 314 -24.77 1.74 -24.88
CA ALA A 314 -23.31 1.82 -24.78
C ALA A 314 -22.86 3.28 -24.63
N GLN A 315 -23.45 4.18 -25.41
CA GLN A 315 -23.20 5.63 -25.31
C GLN A 315 -23.57 6.17 -23.92
N ARG A 316 -24.73 5.80 -23.38
CA ARG A 316 -25.13 6.20 -22.02
C ARG A 316 -24.13 5.70 -20.98
N THR A 317 -23.73 4.44 -21.07
CA THR A 317 -22.75 3.83 -20.16
C THR A 317 -21.41 4.56 -20.22
N GLU A 318 -20.92 4.90 -21.41
CA GLU A 318 -19.69 5.68 -21.58
C GLU A 318 -19.77 7.07 -20.93
N LEU A 319 -20.89 7.78 -21.13
CA LEU A 319 -21.12 9.09 -20.54
C LEU A 319 -21.16 9.03 -19.00
N TYR A 320 -21.83 8.03 -18.44
CA TYR A 320 -21.90 7.84 -16.98
C TYR A 320 -20.54 7.46 -16.40
N HIS A 321 -19.83 6.55 -17.07
CA HIS A 321 -18.47 6.13 -16.70
C HIS A 321 -17.50 7.32 -16.68
N ARG A 322 -17.64 8.26 -17.62
CA ARG A 322 -16.83 9.49 -17.64
C ARG A 322 -16.99 10.31 -16.35
N ILE A 323 -18.22 10.51 -15.88
CA ILE A 323 -18.51 11.23 -14.63
C ILE A 323 -17.95 10.47 -13.42
N ASP A 324 -18.17 9.16 -13.35
CA ASP A 324 -17.64 8.34 -12.26
C ASP A 324 -16.10 8.34 -12.25
N GLY A 325 -15.47 8.44 -13.43
CA GLY A 325 -14.01 8.53 -13.58
C GLY A 325 -13.43 9.89 -13.21
N GLU A 326 -14.18 10.97 -13.42
CA GLU A 326 -13.83 12.27 -12.87
C GLU A 326 -13.88 12.26 -11.34
N TYR A 327 -14.93 11.66 -10.77
CA TYR A 327 -15.06 11.49 -9.32
C TYR A 327 -13.90 10.66 -8.74
N SER A 328 -13.58 9.51 -9.33
CA SER A 328 -12.45 8.67 -8.93
C SER A 328 -11.12 9.45 -8.97
N ARG A 329 -10.88 10.22 -10.04
CA ARG A 329 -9.70 11.08 -10.15
C ARG A 329 -9.65 12.16 -9.07
N GLN A 330 -10.79 12.77 -8.70
CA GLN A 330 -10.86 13.73 -7.59
C GLN A 330 -10.56 13.07 -6.24
N LEU A 331 -11.12 11.88 -5.99
CA LEU A 331 -10.84 11.09 -4.79
C LEU A 331 -9.34 10.74 -4.69
N THR A 332 -8.72 10.30 -5.78
CA THR A 332 -7.28 10.04 -5.84
C THR A 332 -6.47 11.31 -5.58
N ARG A 333 -6.88 12.47 -6.11
CA ARG A 333 -6.23 13.76 -5.81
C ARG A 333 -6.34 14.13 -4.34
N GLN A 334 -7.49 13.93 -3.71
CA GLN A 334 -7.68 14.15 -2.27
C GLN A 334 -6.76 13.26 -1.44
N MET A 335 -6.66 11.96 -1.77
CA MET A 335 -5.75 11.03 -1.09
C MET A 335 -4.28 11.40 -1.27
N LEU A 336 -3.89 11.81 -2.49
CA LEU A 336 -2.52 12.28 -2.75
C LEU A 336 -2.21 13.58 -2.00
N PHE A 337 -3.20 14.47 -1.87
CA PHE A 337 -3.06 15.68 -1.07
C PHE A 337 -2.91 15.37 0.43
N ALA A 338 -3.69 14.44 0.97
CA ALA A 338 -3.51 13.92 2.32
C ALA A 338 -2.10 13.38 2.52
N ARG A 339 -1.58 12.63 1.54
CA ARG A 339 -0.21 12.10 1.57
C ARG A 339 0.83 13.22 1.50
N ASN A 340 0.59 14.28 0.73
CA ASN A 340 1.49 15.42 0.62
C ASN A 340 1.58 16.21 1.92
N ILE A 341 0.45 16.46 2.60
CA ILE A 341 0.44 16.98 3.98
C ILE A 341 1.20 16.00 4.89
N GLY A 342 0.95 14.71 4.69
CA GLY A 342 1.58 13.59 5.38
C GLY A 342 3.10 13.45 5.19
N LEU A 343 3.75 14.17 4.26
CA LEU A 343 5.15 13.95 3.88
C LEU A 343 6.16 14.14 5.03
N LEU A 344 5.80 14.93 6.04
CA LEU A 344 6.63 15.12 7.23
C LEU A 344 6.62 13.92 8.18
N SER A 345 5.70 12.96 7.98
CA SER A 345 5.66 11.74 8.77
C SER A 345 6.44 10.60 8.09
N PRO A 346 7.52 10.09 8.74
CA PRO A 346 8.19 8.87 8.34
C PRO A 346 7.27 7.68 8.08
N SER A 347 6.14 7.55 8.80
CA SER A 347 5.23 6.42 8.64
C SER A 347 4.43 6.52 7.34
N VAL A 348 3.97 7.72 6.97
CA VAL A 348 3.28 7.95 5.69
C VAL A 348 4.23 7.70 4.53
N LEU A 349 5.47 8.17 4.62
CA LEU A 349 6.50 7.89 3.61
C LEU A 349 6.71 6.38 3.47
N TYR A 350 6.95 5.68 4.57
CA TYR A 350 7.16 4.24 4.61
C TYR A 350 6.00 3.45 4.00
N ASP A 351 4.77 3.65 4.49
CA ASP A 351 3.56 2.95 4.01
C ASP A 351 3.37 3.13 2.50
N SER A 352 3.67 4.32 2.02
CA SER A 352 3.46 4.68 0.64
C SER A 352 4.47 4.11 -0.36
N VAL A 353 5.67 3.80 0.12
CA VAL A 353 6.70 3.11 -0.67
C VAL A 353 6.49 1.61 -0.60
N ILE A 354 6.25 1.08 0.61
CA ILE A 354 6.17 -0.36 0.81
C ILE A 354 4.94 -0.99 0.13
N GLN A 355 3.78 -0.32 0.15
CA GLN A 355 2.59 -0.76 -0.58
C GLN A 355 2.82 -0.79 -2.10
N ARG A 356 3.56 0.18 -2.62
CA ARG A 356 3.88 0.25 -4.05
C ARG A 356 4.91 -0.79 -4.49
N LEU A 357 5.86 -1.14 -3.61
CA LEU A 357 6.76 -2.27 -3.85
C LEU A 357 6.02 -3.60 -3.82
N ALA A 358 4.99 -3.72 -2.98
CA ALA A 358 4.15 -4.91 -2.87
C ALA A 358 3.05 -5.02 -3.94
N CYS A 359 2.89 -4.01 -4.82
CA CYS A 359 1.78 -3.90 -5.78
C CYS A 359 0.40 -3.93 -5.11
N THR A 360 0.30 -3.42 -3.88
CA THR A 360 -0.95 -3.36 -3.10
C THR A 360 -1.43 -1.93 -2.87
N ASP A 361 -0.98 -0.99 -3.72
CA ASP A 361 -1.44 0.39 -3.71
C ASP A 361 -2.65 0.61 -4.63
N ILE A 362 -3.30 1.77 -4.48
CA ILE A 362 -4.47 2.15 -5.29
C ILE A 362 -4.15 2.29 -6.79
N ARG A 363 -2.90 2.63 -7.12
CA ARG A 363 -2.50 2.91 -8.51
C ARG A 363 -2.45 1.64 -9.36
N GLU A 364 -2.06 0.53 -8.75
CA GLU A 364 -2.12 -0.77 -9.40
C GLU A 364 -3.56 -1.17 -9.73
N PHE A 365 -4.51 -0.82 -8.86
CA PHE A 365 -5.93 -1.00 -9.13
C PHE A 365 -6.44 -0.06 -10.23
N ASP A 366 -6.01 1.21 -10.26
CA ASP A 366 -6.34 2.14 -11.35
C ASP A 366 -5.93 1.57 -12.71
N LYS A 367 -4.71 1.02 -12.82
CA LYS A 367 -4.23 0.34 -14.06
C LYS A 367 -5.06 -0.86 -14.44
N PHE A 368 -5.54 -1.63 -13.46
CA PHE A 368 -6.47 -2.73 -13.70
C PHE A 368 -7.79 -2.20 -14.28
N MET A 369 -8.37 -1.14 -13.70
CA MET A 369 -9.61 -0.52 -14.18
C MET A 369 -9.45 0.12 -15.58
N GLU A 370 -8.32 0.74 -15.89
CA GLU A 370 -7.99 1.19 -17.26
C GLU A 370 -7.91 0.01 -18.25
N GLY A 371 -7.45 -1.16 -17.78
CA GLY A 371 -7.54 -2.41 -18.54
C GLY A 371 -8.98 -2.83 -18.80
N VAL A 372 -9.84 -2.74 -17.77
CA VAL A 372 -11.25 -3.13 -17.84
C VAL A 372 -11.99 -2.25 -18.85
N GLU A 373 -11.79 -0.92 -18.80
CA GLU A 373 -12.38 0.02 -19.75
C GLU A 373 -11.98 -0.31 -21.19
N ARG A 374 -10.69 -0.57 -21.44
CA ARG A 374 -10.22 -0.99 -22.78
C ARG A 374 -10.83 -2.32 -23.23
N HIS A 375 -11.05 -3.26 -22.32
CA HIS A 375 -11.70 -4.53 -22.64
C HIS A 375 -13.20 -4.34 -22.91
N TRP A 376 -13.86 -3.45 -22.17
CA TRP A 376 -15.26 -3.08 -22.38
C TRP A 376 -15.50 -2.50 -23.78
N HIS A 377 -14.64 -1.58 -24.25
CA HIS A 377 -14.76 -1.05 -25.61
C HIS A 377 -14.68 -2.16 -26.67
N LYS A 378 -13.79 -3.14 -26.51
CA LYS A 378 -13.70 -4.29 -27.42
C LYS A 378 -14.94 -5.18 -27.37
N ASP A 379 -15.56 -5.31 -26.20
CA ASP A 379 -16.82 -6.04 -26.04
C ASP A 379 -18.00 -5.33 -26.71
N VAL A 380 -18.08 -4.01 -26.59
CA VAL A 380 -19.08 -3.20 -27.29
C VAL A 380 -18.95 -3.34 -28.81
N GLU A 381 -17.73 -3.26 -29.35
CA GLU A 381 -17.48 -3.45 -30.78
C GLU A 381 -17.82 -4.88 -31.25
N ARG A 382 -17.46 -5.90 -30.46
CA ARG A 382 -17.89 -7.28 -30.69
C ARG A 382 -19.41 -7.38 -30.73
N ALA A 383 -20.11 -6.81 -29.75
CA ALA A 383 -21.55 -6.92 -29.65
C ALA A 383 -22.28 -6.18 -30.79
N LYS A 384 -21.71 -5.12 -31.37
CA LYS A 384 -22.21 -4.50 -32.61
C LYS A 384 -22.16 -5.43 -33.83
N LEU A 385 -21.16 -6.31 -33.92
CA LEU A 385 -21.05 -7.28 -35.02
C LEU A 385 -22.24 -8.23 -35.06
N MET A 386 -22.87 -8.53 -33.91
CA MET A 386 -24.06 -9.39 -33.85
C MET A 386 -25.19 -8.91 -34.78
N TYR A 387 -25.29 -7.60 -35.00
CA TYR A 387 -26.34 -6.98 -35.81
C TYR A 387 -25.87 -6.45 -37.17
N THR A 388 -24.56 -6.45 -37.44
CA THR A 388 -23.97 -5.90 -38.67
C THR A 388 -23.30 -6.96 -39.53
N ASP A 389 -22.55 -7.87 -38.91
CA ASP A 389 -21.90 -9.02 -39.57
C ASP A 389 -21.85 -10.20 -38.58
N TYR A 390 -22.91 -11.00 -38.60
CA TYR A 390 -23.04 -12.15 -37.71
C TYR A 390 -21.93 -13.20 -37.90
N LYS A 391 -21.37 -13.30 -39.12
CA LYS A 391 -20.25 -14.22 -39.37
C LYS A 391 -19.00 -13.70 -38.66
N ALA A 392 -18.69 -12.41 -38.79
CA ALA A 392 -17.61 -11.79 -38.06
C ALA A 392 -17.81 -11.89 -36.54
N TYR A 393 -19.04 -11.71 -36.03
CA TYR A 393 -19.35 -11.91 -34.61
C TYR A 393 -18.99 -13.32 -34.12
N ARG A 394 -19.41 -14.35 -34.88
CA ARG A 394 -19.15 -15.75 -34.52
C ARG A 394 -17.66 -16.12 -34.59
N GLU A 395 -16.94 -15.52 -35.53
CA GLU A 395 -15.50 -15.74 -35.70
C GLU A 395 -14.64 -14.83 -34.79
N TYR A 396 -15.24 -13.83 -34.14
CA TYR A 396 -14.53 -12.87 -33.28
C TYR A 396 -14.03 -13.55 -32.00
N LYS A 397 -12.71 -13.72 -31.93
CA LYS A 397 -12.03 -14.18 -30.71
C LYS A 397 -11.73 -12.97 -29.84
N MET A 398 -12.39 -12.88 -28.68
CA MET A 398 -12.09 -11.85 -27.70
C MET A 398 -10.62 -11.98 -27.27
N PRO A 399 -9.80 -10.93 -27.40
CA PRO A 399 -8.42 -10.99 -26.93
C PRO A 399 -8.40 -11.15 -25.42
N GLU A 400 -7.46 -11.94 -24.88
CA GLU A 400 -7.34 -12.11 -23.43
C GLU A 400 -7.19 -10.78 -22.70
N PHE A 401 -7.85 -10.67 -21.56
CA PHE A 401 -7.72 -9.51 -20.69
C PHE A 401 -6.29 -9.39 -20.16
N THR A 402 -5.68 -8.23 -20.37
CA THR A 402 -4.33 -7.94 -19.89
C THR A 402 -4.25 -6.52 -19.36
N TYR A 403 -3.51 -6.35 -18.27
CA TYR A 403 -3.13 -5.05 -17.72
C TYR A 403 -1.67 -5.09 -17.29
N THR A 404 -1.01 -3.94 -17.29
CA THR A 404 0.42 -3.85 -17.00
C THR A 404 0.64 -3.70 -15.50
N ILE A 405 1.27 -4.70 -14.88
CA ILE A 405 1.80 -4.56 -13.52
C ILE A 405 3.07 -3.72 -13.60
N GLN A 406 3.21 -2.72 -12.72
CA GLN A 406 4.45 -1.93 -12.65
C GLN A 406 5.62 -2.85 -12.37
N SER A 407 6.78 -2.63 -12.99
CA SER A 407 7.98 -3.40 -12.65
C SER A 407 8.57 -2.96 -11.31
N ALA A 408 9.40 -3.81 -10.67
CA ALA A 408 10.09 -3.42 -9.44
C ALA A 408 10.95 -2.15 -9.61
N ALA A 409 11.56 -1.98 -10.79
CA ALA A 409 12.36 -0.81 -11.13
C ALA A 409 11.49 0.46 -11.25
N GLU A 410 10.33 0.38 -11.92
CA GLU A 410 9.37 1.48 -11.98
C GLU A 410 8.87 1.89 -10.60
N SER A 411 8.51 0.91 -9.76
CA SER A 411 8.10 1.16 -8.38
C SER A 411 9.19 1.91 -7.59
N LEU A 412 10.46 1.55 -7.75
CA LEU A 412 11.58 2.25 -7.12
C LEU A 412 11.74 3.67 -7.65
N VAL A 413 11.79 3.87 -8.97
CA VAL A 413 11.96 5.20 -9.58
C VAL A 413 10.86 6.16 -9.15
N HIS A 414 9.60 5.71 -9.16
CA HIS A 414 8.47 6.53 -8.75
C HIS A 414 8.41 6.81 -7.25
N THR A 415 9.13 6.05 -6.43
CA THR A 415 9.19 6.25 -4.98
C THR A 415 10.46 6.95 -4.50
N LEU A 416 11.43 7.23 -5.40
CA LEU A 416 12.70 7.88 -5.06
C LEU A 416 12.57 9.15 -4.21
N PRO A 417 11.61 10.06 -4.45
CA PRO A 417 11.45 11.24 -3.60
C PRO A 417 11.20 10.88 -2.14
N GLN A 418 10.40 9.86 -1.86
CA GLN A 418 10.09 9.41 -0.50
C GLN A 418 11.33 8.77 0.17
N TRP A 419 12.13 8.01 -0.58
CA TRP A 419 13.43 7.51 -0.10
C TRP A 419 14.36 8.66 0.30
N ILE A 420 14.46 9.67 -0.56
CA ILE A 420 15.33 10.83 -0.33
C ILE A 420 14.87 11.60 0.91
N VAL A 421 13.57 11.88 1.07
CA VAL A 421 13.05 12.59 2.24
C VAL A 421 13.33 11.82 3.53
N LEU A 422 13.13 10.50 3.54
CA LEU A 422 13.38 9.67 4.72
C LEU A 422 14.88 9.59 5.08
N PHE A 423 15.74 9.54 4.06
CA PHE A 423 17.19 9.63 4.23
C PHE A 423 17.62 10.98 4.78
N LEU A 424 17.11 12.08 4.21
CA LEU A 424 17.40 13.44 4.68
C LEU A 424 16.95 13.64 6.11
N LEU A 425 15.78 13.13 6.49
CA LEU A 425 15.27 13.19 7.86
C LEU A 425 16.20 12.45 8.83
N SER A 426 16.68 11.26 8.45
CA SER A 426 17.69 10.53 9.22
C SER A 426 19.01 11.29 9.36
N ALA A 427 19.48 11.90 8.26
CA ALA A 427 20.71 12.69 8.23
C ALA A 427 20.61 13.95 9.10
N VAL A 428 19.47 14.65 9.06
CA VAL A 428 19.19 15.83 9.88
C VAL A 428 19.19 15.47 11.36
N PHE A 429 18.55 14.37 11.75
CA PHE A 429 18.56 13.94 13.15
C PHE A 429 19.95 13.55 13.64
N PHE A 430 20.72 12.83 12.82
CA PHE A 430 22.10 12.49 13.16
C PHE A 430 23.01 13.73 13.27
N ALA A 431 22.90 14.67 12.32
CA ALA A 431 23.63 15.93 12.35
C ALA A 431 23.27 16.77 13.58
N GLY A 432 21.98 16.81 13.94
CA GLY A 432 21.50 17.42 15.17
C GLY A 432 22.12 16.80 16.42
N ALA A 433 22.16 15.46 16.49
CA ALA A 433 22.74 14.74 17.62
C ALA A 433 24.23 15.06 17.78
N HIS A 434 24.96 15.10 16.66
CA HIS A 434 26.36 15.49 16.62
C HIS A 434 26.56 16.94 17.10
N ALA A 435 25.78 17.89 16.59
CA ALA A 435 25.90 19.30 16.98
C ALA A 435 25.62 19.52 18.48
N VAL A 436 24.58 18.87 19.02
CA VAL A 436 24.24 18.94 20.45
C VAL A 436 25.37 18.34 21.30
N LEU A 437 25.90 17.18 20.94
CA LEU A 437 26.98 16.52 21.66
C LEU A 437 28.28 17.34 21.67
N MET A 438 28.58 18.04 20.57
CA MET A 438 29.75 18.91 20.46
C MET A 438 29.63 20.16 21.34
N ARG A 439 28.43 20.74 21.46
CA ARG A 439 28.18 21.93 22.30
C ARG A 439 28.10 21.63 23.79
N LYS A 440 27.81 20.38 24.16
CA LYS A 440 27.67 19.99 25.58
C LYS A 440 29.02 20.08 26.30
N SER A 441 29.04 20.84 27.40
CA SER A 441 30.17 20.87 28.33
C SER A 441 30.20 19.58 29.14
N ILE A 442 30.91 18.59 28.61
CA ILE A 442 31.24 17.36 29.32
C ILE A 442 32.54 17.66 30.11
N ARG A 443 32.43 18.47 31.17
CA ARG A 443 33.49 18.70 32.16
C ARG A 443 33.04 18.11 33.49
#